data_AF-A0A972KAY2-F1
#
_entry.id   AF-A0A972KAY2-F1
#
_cell.length_a   1.000
_cell.length_b   1.000
_cell.length_c   1.000
_cell.angle_alpha   90.00
_cell.angle_beta   90.00
_cell.angle_gamma   90.00
#
_symmetry.space_group_name_H-M   'P 1'
#
loop_
_entity.id
_entity.type
_entity.pdbx_description
1 polymer ?
#
loop_
_entity_poly.entity_id
_entity_poly.type
_entity_poly.pdbx_seq_one_letter_code
_entity_poly.pdbx_strand_id
1 'polypeptide(L)'
;MGGIGAALVVFLAALVAIGVAQWVWAVTGERDLTVPERVPFAGGVEPEFHAWNRFHIRYYAMALLFLAFDMEMVFMYPWAVVFVKEGLLALIEMLMFILILIVGMVYAWREKSFEWA
;
A
#
# COMPACT_ATOMS: atom_id res chain seq x y z
N MET A 1 20.66 -15.49 26.69
CA MET A 1 20.31 -15.27 25.27
C MET A 1 18.86 -14.83 25.25
N GLY A 2 18.62 -13.52 25.10
CA GLY A 2 17.33 -12.88 25.40
C GLY A 2 16.22 -13.23 24.41
N GLY A 3 14.97 -12.89 24.77
CA GLY A 3 13.76 -13.19 23.98
C GLY A 3 13.84 -12.74 22.51
N ILE A 4 14.66 -11.74 22.20
CA ILE A 4 14.94 -11.29 20.82
C ILE A 4 15.62 -12.39 20.00
N GLY A 5 16.57 -13.13 20.57
CA GLY A 5 17.25 -14.23 19.88
C GLY A 5 16.30 -15.39 19.57
N ALA A 6 15.42 -15.73 20.53
CA ALA A 6 14.38 -16.73 20.29
C ALA A 6 13.38 -16.27 19.21
N ALA A 7 12.95 -15.01 19.25
CA ALA A 7 12.05 -14.44 18.25
C ALA A 7 12.66 -14.47 16.84
N LEU A 8 13.94 -14.14 16.69
CA LEU A 8 14.64 -14.18 15.41
C LEU A 8 14.76 -15.60 14.86
N VAL A 9 15.07 -16.59 15.71
CA VAL A 9 15.15 -17.99 15.28
C VAL A 9 13.80 -18.50 14.81
N VAL A 10 12.72 -18.19 15.54
CA VAL A 10 11.35 -18.57 15.15
C VAL A 10 10.96 -17.91 13.83
N PHE A 11 11.26 -16.61 13.66
CA PHE A 11 10.98 -15.88 12.43
C PHE A 11 11.72 -16.48 11.22
N LEU A 12 13.02 -16.76 11.35
CA LEU A 12 13.81 -17.39 10.30
C LEU A 12 13.32 -18.80 9.97
N ALA A 13 12.99 -19.60 10.99
CA ALA A 13 12.43 -20.93 10.80
C ALA A 13 11.08 -20.87 10.05
N ALA A 14 10.22 -19.90 10.36
CA ALA A 14 8.96 -19.69 9.66
C ALA A 14 9.16 -19.32 8.18
N LEU A 15 10.11 -18.42 7.87
CA LEU A 15 10.44 -18.07 6.48
C LEU A 15 10.96 -19.27 5.70
N VAL A 16 11.84 -20.08 6.30
CA VAL A 16 12.35 -21.30 5.68
C VAL A 16 11.20 -22.30 5.46
N ALA A 17 10.32 -22.50 6.44
CA ALA A 17 9.18 -23.39 6.31
C ALA A 17 8.22 -22.96 5.20
N ILE A 18 7.92 -21.66 5.08
CA ILE A 18 7.11 -21.10 3.99
C ILE A 18 7.81 -21.33 2.64
N GLY A 19 9.10 -21.05 2.54
CA GLY A 19 9.87 -21.26 1.33
C GLY A 19 9.89 -22.73 0.88
N VAL A 20 10.08 -23.66 1.82
CA VAL A 20 10.03 -25.10 1.56
C VAL A 20 8.63 -25.52 1.13
N ALA A 21 7.58 -25.05 1.79
CA ALA A 21 6.21 -25.36 1.42
C ALA A 21 5.86 -24.88 0.00
N GLN A 22 6.29 -23.66 -0.37
CA GLN A 22 6.13 -23.11 -1.72
C GLN A 22 6.92 -23.92 -2.76
N TRP A 23 8.15 -24.34 -2.42
CA TRP A 23 8.98 -25.17 -3.30
C TRP A 23 8.35 -26.56 -3.53
N VAL A 24 7.90 -27.21 -2.45
CA VAL A 24 7.18 -28.50 -2.55
C VAL A 24 5.96 -28.34 -3.44
N TRP A 25 5.11 -27.33 -3.18
CA TRP A 25 3.92 -27.08 -4.00
C TRP A 25 4.27 -26.81 -5.48
N ALA A 26 5.37 -26.10 -5.76
CA ALA A 26 5.81 -25.83 -7.12
C ALA A 26 6.32 -27.08 -7.88
N VAL A 27 6.82 -28.09 -7.16
CA VAL A 27 7.35 -29.35 -7.74
C VAL A 27 6.29 -30.44 -7.80
N THR A 28 5.44 -30.55 -6.78
CA THR A 28 4.41 -31.61 -6.68
C THR A 28 3.05 -31.18 -7.19
N GLY A 29 2.81 -29.87 -7.37
CA GLY A 29 1.54 -29.37 -7.89
C GLY A 29 1.34 -29.81 -9.33
N GLU A 30 0.24 -30.52 -9.59
CA GLU A 30 -0.21 -30.81 -10.95
C GLU A 30 -0.50 -29.49 -11.67
N ARG A 31 0.22 -29.25 -12.76
CA ARG A 31 0.04 -28.09 -13.65
C ARG A 31 -0.55 -28.50 -14.99
N ASP A 32 -1.42 -29.50 -14.98
CA ASP A 32 -2.11 -29.93 -16.20
C ASP A 32 -3.32 -29.03 -16.46
N LEU A 33 -3.04 -27.73 -16.65
CA LEU A 33 -4.04 -26.77 -17.08
C LEU A 33 -4.34 -27.01 -18.54
N THR A 34 -5.61 -27.23 -18.86
CA THR A 34 -6.13 -27.27 -20.22
C THR A 34 -5.94 -25.90 -20.90
N VAL A 35 -5.95 -25.85 -22.24
CA VAL A 35 -5.76 -24.59 -22.99
C VAL A 35 -6.70 -23.44 -22.51
N PRO A 36 -7.99 -23.69 -22.20
CA PRO A 36 -8.89 -22.68 -21.63
C PRO A 36 -8.51 -22.18 -20.23
N GLU A 37 -7.81 -22.98 -19.43
CA GLU A 37 -7.36 -22.60 -18.08
C GLU A 37 -6.05 -21.80 -18.09
N ARG A 38 -5.36 -21.77 -19.23
CA ARG A 38 -4.11 -21.01 -19.42
C ARG A 38 -4.32 -19.57 -19.90
N VAL A 39 -5.53 -19.21 -20.26
CA VAL A 39 -5.89 -17.86 -20.70
C VAL A 39 -6.55 -17.07 -19.57
N PRO A 40 -6.44 -15.73 -19.54
CA PRO A 40 -7.14 -14.91 -18.55
C PRO A 40 -8.63 -15.25 -18.53
N PHE A 41 -9.20 -15.36 -17.34
CA PHE A 41 -10.61 -15.68 -17.13
C PHE A 41 -11.52 -14.52 -17.56
N ALA A 42 -11.71 -14.37 -18.88
CA ALA A 42 -12.62 -13.42 -19.51
C ALA A 42 -13.84 -14.15 -20.10
N GLY A 43 -14.31 -15.22 -19.42
CA GLY A 43 -15.48 -15.98 -19.85
C GLY A 43 -15.33 -16.72 -21.19
N GLY A 44 -14.08 -17.00 -21.62
CA GLY A 44 -13.79 -17.65 -22.90
C GLY A 44 -13.63 -16.70 -24.10
N VAL A 45 -13.62 -15.39 -23.88
CA VAL A 45 -13.37 -14.38 -24.92
C VAL A 45 -11.92 -13.89 -24.82
N GLU A 46 -11.27 -13.64 -25.96
CA GLU A 46 -9.95 -13.02 -25.96
C GLU A 46 -10.04 -11.58 -25.40
N PRO A 47 -9.03 -11.10 -24.64
CA PRO A 47 -9.04 -9.77 -24.08
C PRO A 47 -9.19 -8.69 -25.17
N GLU A 48 -10.25 -7.88 -25.09
CA GLU A 48 -10.51 -6.80 -26.07
C GLU A 48 -9.48 -5.67 -26.00
N PHE A 49 -8.80 -5.50 -24.85
CA PHE A 49 -7.86 -4.41 -24.61
C PHE A 49 -6.45 -4.93 -24.31
N HIS A 50 -5.46 -4.16 -24.76
CA HIS A 50 -4.06 -4.42 -24.44
C HIS A 50 -3.82 -4.29 -22.93
N ALA A 51 -2.89 -5.08 -22.39
CA ALA A 51 -2.60 -5.14 -20.95
C ALA A 51 -2.22 -3.78 -20.33
N TRP A 52 -1.68 -2.86 -21.13
CA TRP A 52 -1.27 -1.51 -20.72
C TRP A 52 -2.22 -0.43 -21.24
N ASN A 53 -3.52 -0.69 -21.20
CA ASN A 53 -4.51 0.30 -21.57
C ASN A 53 -4.52 1.48 -20.59
N ARG A 54 -4.87 2.67 -21.09
CA ARG A 54 -5.02 3.87 -20.27
C ARG A 54 -6.33 3.80 -19.52
N PHE A 55 -6.25 3.67 -18.20
CA PHE A 55 -7.40 3.78 -17.33
C PHE A 55 -7.78 5.25 -17.09
N HIS A 56 -8.99 5.46 -16.59
CA HIS A 56 -9.51 6.80 -16.32
C HIS A 56 -8.60 7.56 -15.34
N ILE A 57 -8.40 8.88 -15.58
CA ILE A 57 -7.48 9.72 -14.79
C ILE A 57 -7.82 9.78 -13.29
N ARG A 58 -9.05 9.42 -12.91
CA ARG A 58 -9.56 9.44 -11.53
C ARG A 58 -8.68 8.62 -10.57
N TYR A 59 -8.15 7.49 -11.02
CA TYR A 59 -7.26 6.65 -10.20
C TYR A 59 -5.94 7.34 -9.85
N TYR A 60 -5.40 8.14 -10.77
CA TYR A 60 -4.16 8.88 -10.55
C TYR A 60 -4.33 9.98 -9.51
N ALA A 61 -5.42 10.76 -9.58
CA ALA A 61 -5.71 11.79 -8.61
C ALA A 61 -5.87 11.21 -7.19
N MET A 62 -6.56 10.08 -7.06
CA MET A 62 -6.72 9.40 -5.77
C MET A 62 -5.39 8.86 -5.23
N ALA A 63 -4.54 8.28 -6.09
CA ALA A 63 -3.22 7.79 -5.69
C ALA A 63 -2.28 8.92 -5.24
N LEU A 64 -2.27 10.05 -5.96
CA LEU A 64 -1.49 11.23 -5.56
C LEU A 64 -1.97 11.81 -4.23
N LEU A 65 -3.28 11.90 -4.04
CA LEU A 65 -3.84 12.41 -2.79
C LEU A 65 -3.54 11.48 -1.62
N PHE A 66 -3.66 10.16 -1.83
CA PHE A 66 -3.26 9.16 -0.85
C PHE A 66 -1.77 9.29 -0.51
N LEU A 67 -0.89 9.43 -1.50
CA LEU A 67 0.54 9.60 -1.27
C LEU A 67 0.85 10.90 -0.49
N ALA A 68 0.19 11.99 -0.84
CA ALA A 68 0.36 13.26 -0.14
C ALA A 68 -0.07 13.17 1.33
N PHE A 69 -1.19 12.49 1.59
CA PHE A 69 -1.67 12.22 2.94
C PHE A 69 -0.75 11.24 3.68
N ASP A 70 -0.30 10.15 3.06
CA ASP A 70 0.61 9.18 3.70
C ASP A 70 1.96 9.80 4.09
N MET A 71 2.46 10.74 3.28
CA MET A 71 3.65 11.51 3.63
C MET A 71 3.47 12.35 4.91
N GLU A 72 2.25 12.72 5.30
CA GLU A 72 2.02 13.46 6.54
C GLU A 72 2.42 12.66 7.79
N MET A 73 2.18 11.34 7.76
CA MET A 73 2.52 10.44 8.87
C MET A 73 4.02 10.36 9.07
N VAL A 74 4.79 10.38 7.97
CA VAL A 74 6.25 10.42 8.01
C VAL A 74 6.76 11.66 8.73
N PHE A 75 6.08 12.82 8.59
CA PHE A 75 6.43 14.04 9.32
C PHE A 75 5.93 14.05 10.77
N MET A 76 4.81 13.38 11.05
CA MET A 76 4.26 13.29 12.40
C MET A 76 5.13 12.47 13.36
N TYR A 77 5.81 11.40 12.89
CA TYR A 77 6.62 10.56 13.78
C TYR A 77 7.80 11.31 14.43
N PRO A 78 8.67 12.01 13.68
CA PRO A 78 9.75 12.79 14.28
C PRO A 78 9.22 13.95 15.12
N TRP A 79 8.14 14.60 14.68
CA TRP A 79 7.52 15.68 15.43
C TRP A 79 7.05 15.23 16.82
N ALA A 80 6.43 14.05 16.93
CA ALA A 80 5.97 13.52 18.22
C ALA A 80 7.12 13.36 19.23
N VAL A 81 8.34 13.06 18.74
CA VAL A 81 9.54 12.99 19.57
C VAL A 81 10.03 14.39 19.97
N VAL A 82 9.98 15.37 19.06
CA VAL A 82 10.41 16.76 19.30
C VAL A 82 9.45 17.52 20.22
N PHE A 83 8.15 17.19 20.18
CA PHE A 83 7.12 17.82 21.01
C PHE A 83 7.45 17.78 22.51
N VAL A 84 8.12 16.73 22.98
CA VAL A 84 8.55 16.60 24.39
C VAL A 84 9.52 17.71 24.80
N LYS A 85 10.31 18.25 23.87
CA LYS A 85 11.30 19.31 24.14
C LYS A 85 10.75 20.72 23.89
N GLU A 86 10.02 20.89 22.78
CA GLU A 86 9.59 22.21 22.29
C GLU A 86 8.17 22.60 22.75
N GLY A 87 7.35 21.63 23.18
CA GLY A 87 6.01 21.86 23.73
C GLY A 87 5.06 22.58 22.78
N LEU A 88 4.59 23.76 23.18
CA LEU A 88 3.53 24.51 22.49
C LEU A 88 3.93 25.04 21.10
N LEU A 89 5.19 25.40 20.89
CA LEU A 89 5.64 25.88 19.57
C LEU A 89 5.54 24.77 18.53
N ALA A 90 6.07 23.59 18.85
CA ALA A 90 5.94 22.41 18.01
C ALA A 90 4.47 22.04 17.75
N LEU A 91 3.57 22.23 18.72
CA LEU A 91 2.13 21.99 18.52
C LEU A 91 1.54 22.92 17.45
N ILE A 92 1.86 24.21 17.50
CA ILE A 92 1.36 25.19 16.54
C ILE A 92 1.89 24.90 15.14
N GLU A 93 3.17 24.54 15.02
CA GLU A 93 3.79 24.15 13.75
C GLU A 93 3.10 22.93 13.13
N MET A 94 2.80 21.91 13.94
CA MET A 94 2.10 20.71 13.46
C MET A 94 0.64 20.99 13.12
N LEU A 95 -0.06 21.80 13.90
CA LEU A 95 -1.43 22.21 13.57
C LEU A 95 -1.47 23.01 12.25
N MET A 96 -0.50 23.89 12.02
CA MET A 96 -0.36 24.60 10.76
C MET A 96 -0.12 23.64 9.59
N PHE A 97 0.79 22.67 9.78
CA PHE A 97 1.08 21.65 8.77
C PHE A 97 -0.16 20.83 8.39
N ILE A 98 -0.88 20.32 9.39
CA ILE A 98 -2.14 19.56 9.20
C ILE A 98 -3.19 20.44 8.49
N LEU A 99 -3.32 21.71 8.87
CA LEU A 99 -4.29 22.62 8.28
C LEU A 99 -4.03 22.82 6.77
N ILE A 100 -2.77 22.97 6.36
CA ILE A 100 -2.38 23.11 4.95
C ILE A 100 -2.80 21.87 4.15
N LEU A 101 -2.60 20.66 4.70
CA LEU A 101 -2.99 19.42 4.05
C LEU A 101 -4.52 19.24 3.97
N ILE A 102 -5.24 19.61 5.03
CA ILE A 102 -6.72 19.63 5.03
C ILE A 102 -7.26 20.55 3.94
N VAL A 103 -6.65 21.72 3.72
CA VAL A 103 -7.05 22.61 2.62
C VAL A 103 -6.88 21.93 1.26
N GLY A 104 -5.78 21.20 1.03
CA GLY A 104 -5.56 20.40 -0.17
C GLY A 104 -6.63 19.30 -0.34
N MET A 105 -6.98 18.61 0.74
CA MET A 105 -8.02 17.58 0.77
C MET A 105 -9.41 18.16 0.42
N VAL A 106 -9.77 19.30 1.03
CA VAL A 106 -11.04 19.98 0.76
C VAL A 106 -11.11 20.44 -0.69
N TYR A 107 -10.01 20.94 -1.25
CA TYR A 107 -9.93 21.28 -2.67
C TYR A 107 -10.18 20.05 -3.57
N ALA A 108 -9.52 18.92 -3.29
CA ALA A 108 -9.71 17.69 -4.03
C ALA A 108 -11.16 17.15 -3.94
N TRP A 109 -11.82 17.33 -2.80
CA TRP A 109 -13.24 17.00 -2.64
C TRP A 109 -14.11 17.89 -3.53
N ARG A 110 -13.86 19.21 -3.55
CA ARG A 110 -14.61 20.12 -4.42
C ARG A 110 -14.49 19.78 -5.91
N GLU A 111 -13.35 19.25 -6.33
CA GLU A 111 -13.11 18.77 -7.71
C GLU A 111 -13.78 17.42 -8.01
N LYS A 112 -14.56 16.87 -7.07
CA LYS A 112 -15.26 15.57 -7.21
C LYS A 112 -14.32 14.41 -7.54
N SER A 113 -13.05 14.51 -7.12
CA SER A 113 -12.04 13.46 -7.34
C SER A 113 -12.42 12.12 -6.71
N PHE A 114 -13.30 12.14 -5.71
CA PHE A 114 -13.83 10.97 -5.00
C PHE A 114 -15.16 10.43 -5.55
N GLU A 115 -15.78 11.06 -6.56
CA GLU A 115 -17.06 10.59 -7.09
C GLU A 115 -16.87 9.37 -8.02
N TRP A 116 -17.48 8.26 -7.63
CA TRP A 116 -17.57 7.02 -8.42
C TRP A 116 -19.00 6.84 -8.91
N ALA A 117 -19.36 7.65 -9.90
CA ALA A 117 -20.53 7.50 -10.74
C ALA A 117 -20.14 7.76 -12.20
#